data_AF-A0AAY4CZL9-F1
#
_entry.id   AF-A0AAY4CZL9-F1
#
_cell.length_a   1.000
_cell.length_b   1.000
_cell.length_c   1.000
_cell.angle_alpha   90.00
_cell.angle_beta   90.00
_cell.angle_gamma   90.00
#
_symmetry.space_group_name_H-M   'P 1'
#
loop_
_entity.id
_entity.type
_entity.pdbx_description
1 polymer ?
#
loop_
_entity_poly.entity_id
_entity_poly.type
_entity_poly.pdbx_seq_one_letter_code
_entity_poly.pdbx_strand_id
1 'polypeptide(L)'
;LTLVPPTLTQVPLAHPSHKNKSPASHKGRSRYHLEHPPPPPHTHTHTHTHTHTHCNTSVSSTWSEDECRNFIKVLLSRQGGLFVCGTNAFNPLCANYTGDTLEMVGEPVSGMARCPYDPKHANVAVFAEGNLFTATVTDFLAIDAVIYRSLGDSPALRTVKHDSKWFREPYFVSAVEWGPHIYFFFREMAMEFNYLEKVVVSRVARVCKRDLGGSQRVLEKQWTSFLKARLNCSVPGDSHFYFNLLHSTSPIINMHGRDIILGVFSTPSNSIPGSAVCAFDMEQLASVFDGRFKEQKSPESIWTPVPDELLPKPRPGGCAGLGSKFNSSNAFPDEMLSFVKTHPLMDEAVPSLGQRPWIVRTMVRYQLNKMVVDTEAGPHRNRTVLFLGSSRGSVLKFLVMPNRDNTVTSSNVLLEEVEGFNPEKCGEDTVQARQLLSLTLDPPSHTLLLAFPSCVVRIPVARCQLYSRCMKNCIALRDPYCGWTRGSTCSFLRPGTRIPFEQDVENGNTSHLGDCDGLLQESFIEEPDGLVSVNLLVVSAVSAFTTGAVLSGLMVCWIMSQKHRQRSHGGGASSGKRRGKSRPSRH
;
A
#
# COMPACT_ATOMS: atom_id res chain seq x y z
N LEU A 1 -10.51 -47.50 -7.07
CA LEU A 1 -10.85 -48.81 -6.46
C LEU A 1 -9.69 -49.24 -5.58
N THR A 2 -10.01 -49.48 -4.31
CA THR A 2 -9.23 -50.23 -3.28
C THR A 2 -7.86 -49.69 -2.81
N LEU A 3 -7.96 -49.02 -1.65
CA LEU A 3 -7.01 -48.96 -0.52
C LEU A 3 -6.48 -50.35 -0.11
N VAL A 4 -5.23 -50.44 0.39
CA VAL A 4 -4.77 -51.17 1.61
C VAL A 4 -3.35 -50.67 2.02
N PRO A 5 -3.04 -50.44 3.32
CA PRO A 5 -1.72 -50.04 3.85
C PRO A 5 -0.97 -51.20 4.56
N PRO A 6 0.29 -50.99 5.04
CA PRO A 6 0.78 -51.74 6.21
C PRO A 6 1.56 -50.83 7.21
N THR A 7 1.13 -50.74 8.48
CA THR A 7 1.50 -51.53 9.69
C THR A 7 2.60 -50.92 10.56
N LEU A 8 2.25 -50.68 11.83
CA LEU A 8 3.14 -50.48 12.96
C LEU A 8 4.01 -51.72 13.25
N THR A 9 5.22 -51.50 13.73
CA THR A 9 5.97 -52.43 14.59
C THR A 9 6.59 -51.69 15.76
N GLN A 10 6.27 -52.13 16.98
CA GLN A 10 6.86 -51.75 18.27
C GLN A 10 7.96 -52.75 18.68
N VAL A 11 8.69 -52.36 19.75
CA VAL A 11 9.36 -53.19 20.79
C VAL A 11 10.87 -53.49 20.57
N PRO A 12 11.76 -53.65 21.60
CA PRO A 12 11.75 -53.28 23.05
C PRO A 12 13.01 -52.56 23.63
N LEU A 13 12.79 -52.01 24.83
CA LEU A 13 13.60 -51.98 26.08
C LEU A 13 14.99 -52.63 26.16
N ALA A 14 15.91 -51.93 26.85
CA ALA A 14 16.83 -52.53 27.83
C ALA A 14 17.34 -51.49 28.88
N HIS A 15 17.10 -51.78 30.16
CA HIS A 15 17.78 -51.21 31.34
C HIS A 15 18.39 -52.39 32.13
N PRO A 16 19.51 -52.18 32.84
CA PRO A 16 19.53 -52.44 34.30
C PRO A 16 20.30 -51.34 35.07
N SER A 17 19.82 -50.81 36.21
CA SER A 17 20.02 -51.25 37.62
C SER A 17 21.51 -51.39 38.02
N HIS A 18 22.07 -50.85 39.13
CA HIS A 18 21.56 -50.73 40.50
C HIS A 18 22.55 -49.94 41.43
N LYS A 19 21.98 -49.31 42.48
CA LYS A 19 22.39 -49.26 43.92
C LYS A 19 23.45 -48.26 44.49
N ASN A 20 22.91 -47.41 45.39
CA ASN A 20 23.26 -47.19 46.82
C ASN A 20 24.50 -46.39 47.26
N LYS A 21 24.27 -45.21 47.88
CA LYS A 21 24.43 -44.92 49.34
C LYS A 21 24.55 -43.40 49.62
N SER A 22 23.80 -42.91 50.60
CA SER A 22 24.10 -41.68 51.38
C SER A 22 24.92 -42.08 52.62
N PRO A 23 25.75 -41.19 53.25
CA PRO A 23 25.21 -40.17 54.17
C PRO A 23 25.99 -38.82 54.32
N ALA A 24 25.27 -37.82 54.84
CA ALA A 24 25.64 -36.72 55.77
C ALA A 24 26.87 -35.77 55.60
N SER A 25 26.53 -34.46 55.54
CA SER A 25 27.12 -33.26 56.21
C SER A 25 28.53 -32.75 55.86
N HIS A 26 28.66 -31.55 55.28
CA HIS A 26 28.98 -30.27 55.96
C HIS A 26 29.18 -29.08 54.96
N LYS A 27 28.78 -27.89 55.42
CA LYS A 27 28.98 -26.49 54.96
C LYS A 27 30.00 -26.21 53.84
N GLY A 28 29.60 -25.38 52.87
CA GLY A 28 30.51 -24.60 52.03
C GLY A 28 29.80 -23.85 50.90
N ARG A 29 29.69 -22.53 51.03
CA ARG A 29 29.04 -21.61 50.08
C ARG A 29 30.03 -21.34 48.92
N SER A 30 29.70 -21.69 47.68
CA SER A 30 30.34 -21.12 46.48
C SER A 30 29.40 -21.18 45.27
N ARG A 31 29.30 -20.05 44.56
CA ARG A 31 28.50 -19.87 43.34
C ARG A 31 29.15 -20.64 42.20
N TYR A 32 28.38 -21.47 41.51
CA TYR A 32 28.72 -21.94 40.16
C TYR A 32 27.53 -21.66 39.24
N HIS A 33 27.75 -20.77 38.28
CA HIS A 33 26.88 -20.61 37.10
C HIS A 33 26.95 -21.90 36.29
N LEU A 34 25.81 -22.55 36.07
CA LEU A 34 25.65 -23.55 35.02
C LEU A 34 25.62 -22.81 33.68
N GLU A 35 26.68 -22.94 32.90
CA GLU A 35 26.66 -22.64 31.46
C GLU A 35 25.68 -23.61 30.79
N HIS A 36 24.65 -23.06 30.15
CA HIS A 36 23.89 -23.79 29.14
C HIS A 36 24.77 -23.95 27.89
N PRO A 37 24.79 -25.13 27.23
CA PRO A 37 25.47 -25.26 25.95
C PRO A 37 24.82 -24.31 24.93
N PRO A 38 25.59 -23.70 24.03
CA PRO A 38 25.03 -22.83 23.01
C PRO A 38 24.05 -23.61 22.13
N PRO A 39 22.96 -22.99 21.66
CA PRO A 39 22.10 -23.61 20.66
C PRO A 39 22.91 -23.89 19.38
N PRO A 40 22.53 -24.91 18.60
CA PRO A 40 23.23 -25.23 17.36
C PRO A 40 23.18 -24.04 16.39
N PRO A 41 24.20 -23.86 15.52
CA PRO A 41 24.29 -22.69 14.66
C PRO A 41 23.09 -22.66 13.69
N HIS A 42 22.37 -21.55 13.70
CA HIS A 42 21.35 -21.24 12.71
C HIS A 42 22.00 -21.14 11.33
N THR A 43 21.70 -22.09 10.45
CA THR A 43 22.24 -22.14 9.10
C THR A 43 21.57 -21.09 8.20
N HIS A 44 22.31 -19.98 8.02
CA HIS A 44 22.44 -19.12 6.83
C HIS A 44 21.21 -18.33 6.32
N THR A 45 20.97 -17.17 6.93
CA THR A 45 20.47 -15.94 6.26
C THR A 45 21.34 -14.70 6.54
N HIS A 46 22.49 -14.89 7.20
CA HIS A 46 23.38 -13.81 7.59
C HIS A 46 24.17 -13.24 6.40
N THR A 47 24.21 -11.90 6.32
CA THR A 47 25.13 -11.17 5.45
C THR A 47 26.56 -11.63 5.72
N HIS A 48 27.33 -11.97 4.68
CA HIS A 48 28.76 -12.25 4.85
C HIS A 48 29.47 -11.06 5.53
N THR A 49 30.40 -11.35 6.43
CA THR A 49 31.13 -10.33 7.21
C THR A 49 31.83 -9.31 6.30
N HIS A 50 32.35 -9.73 5.15
CA HIS A 50 32.95 -8.84 4.17
C HIS A 50 31.96 -7.83 3.55
N THR A 51 30.75 -8.25 3.18
CA THR A 51 29.72 -7.34 2.63
C THR A 51 29.19 -6.37 3.69
N HIS A 52 29.01 -6.84 4.92
CA HIS A 52 28.63 -5.98 6.05
C HIS A 52 29.69 -4.90 6.33
N THR A 53 30.97 -5.31 6.36
CA THR A 53 32.08 -4.39 6.60
C THR A 53 32.23 -3.39 5.45
N HIS A 54 32.07 -3.84 4.20
CA HIS A 54 32.11 -2.97 3.04
C HIS A 54 30.99 -1.92 3.07
N CYS A 55 29.75 -2.32 3.39
CA CYS A 55 28.62 -1.41 3.62
C CYS A 55 28.99 -0.34 4.66
N ASN A 56 29.38 -0.75 5.87
CA ASN A 56 29.74 0.21 6.92
C ASN A 56 30.89 1.16 6.52
N THR A 57 31.86 0.71 5.72
CA THR A 57 32.96 1.57 5.25
C THR A 57 32.60 2.51 4.09
N SER A 58 31.73 2.11 3.17
CA SER A 58 31.28 2.95 2.05
C SER A 58 30.17 3.93 2.43
N VAL A 59 29.53 3.71 3.59
CA VAL A 59 28.32 4.39 4.06
C VAL A 59 28.59 5.49 5.09
N SER A 60 29.86 5.86 5.34
CA SER A 60 30.32 6.65 6.50
C SER A 60 29.78 8.10 6.66
N SER A 61 28.72 8.50 5.97
CA SER A 61 28.09 9.82 6.17
C SER A 61 26.56 9.89 6.00
N THR A 62 25.84 8.79 5.69
CA THR A 62 24.40 8.90 5.31
C THR A 62 23.42 7.87 5.90
N TRP A 63 23.84 6.69 6.37
CA TRP A 63 22.91 5.62 6.80
C TRP A 63 23.31 4.96 8.13
N SER A 64 22.36 4.38 8.86
CA SER A 64 22.62 3.79 10.19
C SER A 64 23.13 2.35 10.10
N GLU A 65 23.88 1.90 11.12
CA GLU A 65 24.41 0.52 11.21
C GLU A 65 23.30 -0.54 11.13
N ASP A 66 22.06 -0.21 11.50
CA ASP A 66 20.90 -1.09 11.42
C ASP A 66 20.43 -1.37 9.99
N GLU A 67 20.76 -0.51 9.02
CA GLU A 67 20.33 -0.64 7.62
C GLU A 67 21.25 -1.57 6.81
N CYS A 68 22.49 -1.81 7.26
CA CYS A 68 23.45 -2.72 6.63
C CYS A 68 23.19 -4.21 6.99
N ARG A 69 21.92 -4.64 6.98
CA ARG A 69 21.51 -6.04 7.23
C ARG A 69 20.87 -6.68 5.99
N ASN A 70 20.66 -7.99 6.05
CA ASN A 70 19.91 -8.70 5.02
C ASN A 70 18.40 -8.69 5.33
N PHE A 71 17.67 -7.79 4.70
CA PHE A 71 16.21 -7.73 4.81
C PHE A 71 15.59 -8.52 3.67
N ILE A 72 14.77 -9.52 4.00
CA ILE A 72 14.05 -10.31 2.99
C ILE A 72 12.94 -9.46 2.39
N LYS A 73 12.97 -9.28 1.06
CA LYS A 73 12.07 -8.39 0.32
C LYS A 73 11.31 -9.11 -0.80
N VAL A 74 11.74 -10.31 -1.18
CA VAL A 74 11.03 -11.19 -2.11
C VAL A 74 10.94 -12.57 -1.47
N LEU A 75 9.72 -13.10 -1.40
CA LEU A 75 9.43 -14.46 -0.99
C LEU A 75 8.30 -14.99 -1.87
N LEU A 76 8.61 -15.91 -2.76
CA LEU A 76 7.66 -16.48 -3.72
C LEU A 76 7.67 -18.00 -3.62
N SER A 77 6.48 -18.61 -3.55
CA SER A 77 6.33 -20.06 -3.64
C SER A 77 6.23 -20.49 -5.11
N ARG A 78 6.88 -21.61 -5.46
CA ARG A 78 6.82 -22.22 -6.80
C ARG A 78 6.93 -23.74 -6.73
N GLN A 79 6.70 -24.40 -7.87
CA GLN A 79 6.99 -25.83 -7.99
C GLN A 79 8.49 -26.06 -7.72
N GLY A 80 8.80 -26.89 -6.73
CA GLY A 80 10.17 -27.17 -6.29
C GLY A 80 10.69 -26.34 -5.12
N GLY A 81 9.86 -25.51 -4.47
CA GLY A 81 10.20 -24.85 -3.20
C GLY A 81 9.91 -23.35 -3.19
N LEU A 82 10.80 -22.59 -2.56
CA LEU A 82 10.70 -21.14 -2.39
C LEU A 82 11.79 -20.43 -3.18
N PHE A 83 11.48 -19.24 -3.69
CA PHE A 83 12.45 -18.29 -4.22
C PHE A 83 12.51 -17.07 -3.32
N VAL A 84 13.67 -16.81 -2.75
CA VAL A 84 13.87 -15.79 -1.71
C VAL A 84 14.94 -14.82 -2.15
N CYS A 85 14.67 -13.51 -2.03
CA CYS A 85 15.69 -12.49 -2.19
C CYS A 85 15.71 -11.54 -1.01
N GLY A 86 16.91 -11.07 -0.66
CA GLY A 86 17.11 -10.06 0.36
C GLY A 86 18.11 -8.98 -0.06
N THR A 87 18.04 -7.85 0.64
CA THR A 87 18.90 -6.68 0.38
C THR A 87 20.37 -6.98 0.59
N ASN A 88 20.69 -7.95 1.46
CA ASN A 88 22.03 -8.40 1.79
C ASN A 88 23.02 -7.23 1.97
N ALA A 89 22.66 -6.29 2.86
CA ALA A 89 23.41 -5.06 3.14
C ALA A 89 23.74 -4.25 1.89
N PHE A 90 22.70 -3.84 1.16
CA PHE A 90 22.80 -3.10 -0.09
C PHE A 90 23.63 -3.82 -1.18
N ASN A 91 23.60 -5.16 -1.19
CA ASN A 91 24.14 -5.98 -2.26
C ASN A 91 23.19 -7.16 -2.53
N PRO A 92 22.04 -6.91 -3.19
CA PRO A 92 20.92 -7.82 -3.21
C PRO A 92 21.29 -9.18 -3.80
N LEU A 93 20.83 -10.25 -3.15
CA LEU A 93 21.03 -11.64 -3.57
C LEU A 93 19.70 -12.40 -3.53
N CYS A 94 19.58 -13.39 -4.41
CA CYS A 94 18.46 -14.33 -4.44
C CYS A 94 18.96 -15.76 -4.34
N ALA A 95 18.18 -16.63 -3.70
CA ALA A 95 18.46 -18.07 -3.63
C ALA A 95 17.17 -18.88 -3.65
N ASN A 96 17.29 -20.15 -4.02
CA ASN A 96 16.20 -21.10 -3.90
C ASN A 96 16.27 -21.78 -2.53
N TYR A 97 15.11 -22.11 -1.97
CA TYR A 97 15.01 -22.83 -0.71
C TYR A 97 14.03 -23.99 -0.86
N THR A 98 14.22 -25.05 -0.09
CA THR A 98 13.21 -26.10 0.07
C THR A 98 11.95 -25.51 0.73
N GLY A 99 10.78 -26.06 0.41
CA GLY A 99 9.52 -25.56 0.96
C GLY A 99 9.23 -26.06 2.38
N ASP A 100 9.81 -27.19 2.75
CA ASP A 100 9.58 -27.94 3.98
C ASP A 100 10.65 -27.67 5.04
N THR A 101 11.94 -27.82 4.69
CA THR A 101 13.06 -27.64 5.63
C THR A 101 13.61 -26.21 5.65
N LEU A 102 13.23 -25.37 4.67
CA LEU A 102 13.80 -24.03 4.48
C LEU A 102 15.32 -24.03 4.34
N GLU A 103 15.86 -25.05 3.68
CA GLU A 103 17.29 -25.17 3.37
C GLU A 103 17.59 -24.61 1.98
N MET A 104 18.71 -23.90 1.85
CA MET A 104 19.13 -23.32 0.57
C MET A 104 19.46 -24.42 -0.45
N VAL A 105 18.99 -24.25 -1.69
CA VAL A 105 19.18 -25.20 -2.79
C VAL A 105 19.99 -24.54 -3.91
N GLY A 106 21.17 -25.10 -4.20
CA GLY A 106 22.07 -24.61 -5.24
C GLY A 106 22.76 -23.29 -4.86
N GLU A 107 23.37 -22.65 -5.85
CA GLU A 107 24.12 -21.41 -5.65
C GLU A 107 23.21 -20.17 -5.67
N PRO A 108 23.49 -19.16 -4.85
CA PRO A 108 22.80 -17.88 -4.91
C PRO A 108 23.07 -17.19 -6.25
N VAL A 109 22.06 -16.46 -6.73
CA VAL A 109 22.14 -15.65 -7.95
C VAL A 109 22.03 -14.17 -7.59
N SER A 110 22.52 -13.31 -8.49
CA SER A 110 22.42 -11.85 -8.32
C SER A 110 20.96 -11.42 -8.08
N GLY A 111 20.75 -10.56 -7.08
CA GLY A 111 19.46 -9.92 -6.81
C GLY A 111 19.27 -8.58 -7.52
N MET A 112 20.26 -8.11 -8.29
CA MET A 112 20.15 -6.87 -9.07
C MET A 112 18.92 -6.91 -9.99
N ALA A 113 18.12 -5.84 -10.00
CA ALA A 113 16.84 -5.74 -10.70
C ALA A 113 15.73 -6.72 -10.23
N ARG A 114 16.00 -7.57 -9.22
CA ARG A 114 15.04 -8.53 -8.65
C ARG A 114 14.63 -8.16 -7.22
N CYS A 115 15.54 -7.56 -6.48
CA CYS A 115 15.39 -7.19 -5.08
C CYS A 115 16.03 -5.80 -4.87
N PRO A 116 15.44 -4.93 -4.04
CA PRO A 116 16.00 -3.60 -3.79
C PRO A 116 17.29 -3.68 -2.97
N TYR A 117 18.07 -2.61 -3.05
CA TYR A 117 19.26 -2.37 -2.22
C TYR A 117 18.85 -1.88 -0.82
N ASP A 118 17.99 -0.87 -0.76
CA ASP A 118 17.47 -0.29 0.47
C ASP A 118 16.20 -1.05 0.95
N PRO A 119 16.12 -1.47 2.22
CA PRO A 119 14.93 -2.13 2.78
C PRO A 119 13.66 -1.27 2.76
N LYS A 120 13.78 0.06 2.71
CA LYS A 120 12.65 1.01 2.65
C LYS A 120 12.07 1.13 1.23
N HIS A 121 12.82 0.75 0.19
CA HIS A 121 12.30 0.76 -1.17
C HIS A 121 11.23 -0.30 -1.35
N ALA A 122 10.19 0.09 -2.08
CA ALA A 122 9.15 -0.82 -2.53
C ALA A 122 9.65 -1.64 -3.70
N ASN A 123 9.16 -2.87 -3.78
CA ASN A 123 9.46 -3.78 -4.87
C ASN A 123 8.26 -4.67 -5.13
N VAL A 124 8.16 -5.13 -6.37
CA VAL A 124 7.14 -6.07 -6.81
C VAL A 124 7.86 -7.25 -7.44
N ALA A 125 7.36 -8.46 -7.20
CA ALA A 125 7.86 -9.68 -7.80
C ALA A 125 6.70 -10.67 -8.02
N VAL A 126 6.59 -11.24 -9.21
CA VAL A 126 5.59 -12.25 -9.57
C VAL A 126 6.18 -13.27 -10.54
N PHE A 127 5.85 -14.54 -10.36
CA PHE A 127 6.17 -15.59 -11.33
C PHE A 127 5.00 -15.79 -12.28
N ALA A 128 5.30 -15.87 -13.58
CA ALA A 128 4.33 -16.25 -14.60
C ALA A 128 5.04 -17.01 -15.74
N GLU A 129 4.46 -18.13 -16.18
CA GLU A 129 5.01 -18.99 -17.24
C GLU A 129 6.51 -19.33 -17.03
N GLY A 130 6.91 -19.62 -15.79
CA GLY A 130 8.29 -19.96 -15.42
C GLY A 130 9.28 -18.79 -15.34
N ASN A 131 8.86 -17.58 -15.72
CA ASN A 131 9.68 -16.37 -15.69
C ASN A 131 9.38 -15.53 -14.44
N LEU A 132 10.41 -14.86 -13.92
CA LEU A 132 10.28 -13.90 -12.83
C LEU A 132 10.14 -12.49 -13.39
N PHE A 133 9.02 -11.85 -13.09
CA PHE A 133 8.74 -10.45 -13.40
C PHE A 133 8.90 -9.61 -12.13
N THR A 134 9.73 -8.58 -12.18
CA THR A 134 10.07 -7.73 -11.03
C THR A 134 9.97 -6.26 -11.39
N ALA A 135 9.69 -5.44 -10.37
CA ALA A 135 9.78 -3.99 -10.47
C ALA A 135 10.51 -3.44 -9.25
N THR A 136 11.68 -2.84 -9.45
CA THR A 136 12.54 -2.30 -8.40
C THR A 136 13.61 -1.38 -9.03
N VAL A 137 14.74 -1.17 -8.36
CA VAL A 137 15.89 -0.40 -8.86
C VAL A 137 17.08 -1.31 -9.17
N THR A 138 17.97 -0.91 -10.07
CA THR A 138 19.15 -1.69 -10.45
C THR A 138 20.44 -1.23 -9.78
N ASP A 139 20.47 -0.02 -9.22
CA ASP A 139 21.66 0.61 -8.69
C ASP A 139 21.50 1.05 -7.22
N PHE A 140 22.63 1.19 -6.54
CA PHE A 140 22.71 1.58 -5.14
C PHE A 140 22.07 2.97 -4.89
N LEU A 141 22.22 3.90 -5.82
CA LEU A 141 21.66 5.26 -5.73
C LEU A 141 20.15 5.30 -6.04
N ALA A 142 19.55 4.18 -6.42
CA ALA A 142 18.13 4.06 -6.77
C ALA A 142 17.67 5.01 -7.89
N ILE A 143 18.56 5.32 -8.84
CA ILE A 143 18.27 6.20 -9.98
C ILE A 143 17.63 5.39 -11.12
N ASP A 144 18.06 4.15 -11.33
CA ASP A 144 17.60 3.30 -12.43
C ASP A 144 16.46 2.37 -11.98
N ALA A 145 15.26 2.94 -11.88
CA ALA A 145 14.02 2.17 -11.69
C ALA A 145 13.66 1.36 -12.95
N VAL A 146 13.27 0.10 -12.76
CA VAL A 146 13.11 -0.87 -13.84
C VAL A 146 11.90 -1.79 -13.61
N ILE A 147 11.18 -2.10 -14.69
CA ILE A 147 10.40 -3.35 -14.78
C ILE A 147 11.24 -4.35 -15.57
N TYR A 148 11.49 -5.50 -14.97
CA TYR A 148 12.44 -6.49 -15.44
C TYR A 148 11.81 -7.88 -15.53
N ARG A 149 12.20 -8.67 -16.53
CA ARG A 149 11.95 -10.11 -16.57
C ARG A 149 13.26 -10.84 -16.65
N SER A 150 13.39 -11.90 -15.87
CA SER A 150 14.53 -12.80 -15.90
C SER A 150 14.15 -14.19 -15.42
N LEU A 151 15.14 -15.09 -15.37
CA LEU A 151 14.93 -16.52 -15.13
C LEU A 151 14.05 -17.14 -16.22
N GLY A 152 13.77 -18.44 -16.11
CA GLY A 152 13.06 -19.19 -17.15
C GLY A 152 13.86 -19.31 -18.45
N ASP A 153 13.20 -19.82 -19.48
CA ASP A 153 13.81 -20.03 -20.80
C ASP A 153 13.71 -18.80 -21.71
N SER A 154 13.07 -17.73 -21.25
CA SER A 154 12.89 -16.50 -22.04
C SER A 154 14.05 -15.51 -21.86
N PRO A 155 14.37 -14.69 -22.87
CA PRO A 155 15.42 -13.69 -22.74
C PRO A 155 15.08 -12.68 -21.63
N ALA A 156 16.11 -12.19 -20.96
CA ALA A 156 15.94 -11.12 -19.98
C ALA A 156 15.56 -9.81 -20.68
N LEU A 157 14.50 -9.16 -20.21
CA LEU A 157 13.99 -7.90 -20.78
C LEU A 157 13.86 -6.84 -19.69
N ARG A 158 14.15 -5.59 -20.05
CA ARG A 158 14.03 -4.44 -19.16
C ARG A 158 13.34 -3.26 -19.83
N THR A 159 12.83 -2.34 -19.02
CA THR A 159 12.47 -1.00 -19.49
C THR A 159 13.70 -0.19 -19.90
N VAL A 160 13.49 0.80 -20.78
CA VAL A 160 14.56 1.67 -21.27
C VAL A 160 15.17 2.45 -20.10
N LYS A 161 16.50 2.41 -20.00
CA LYS A 161 17.26 3.07 -18.93
C LYS A 161 17.26 4.59 -19.13
N HIS A 162 17.08 5.34 -18.03
CA HIS A 162 17.15 6.81 -18.01
C HIS A 162 16.22 7.52 -19.00
N ASP A 163 15.07 6.91 -19.33
CA ASP A 163 14.04 7.54 -20.16
C ASP A 163 12.83 7.92 -19.29
N SER A 164 12.63 9.22 -19.10
CA SER A 164 11.56 9.76 -18.26
C SER A 164 10.15 9.53 -18.83
N LYS A 165 10.03 9.23 -20.13
CA LYS A 165 8.75 8.80 -20.73
C LYS A 165 8.34 7.44 -20.21
N TRP A 166 9.30 6.56 -19.95
CA TRP A 166 9.06 5.23 -19.38
C TRP A 166 8.80 5.33 -17.88
N PHE A 167 9.70 5.96 -17.14
CA PHE A 167 9.56 6.18 -15.70
C PHE A 167 10.11 7.51 -15.23
N ARG A 168 9.37 8.20 -14.37
CA ARG A 168 9.87 9.35 -13.63
C ARG A 168 9.61 9.16 -12.14
N GLU A 169 10.64 8.72 -11.42
CA GLU A 169 10.60 8.46 -9.97
C GLU A 169 9.41 7.56 -9.54
N PRO A 170 9.30 6.33 -10.08
CA PRO A 170 8.16 5.47 -9.78
C PRO A 170 8.27 4.86 -8.38
N TYR A 171 7.12 4.63 -7.76
CA TYR A 171 6.94 3.78 -6.58
C TYR A 171 6.04 2.61 -6.95
N PHE A 172 6.61 1.40 -7.01
CA PHE A 172 5.90 0.18 -7.38
C PHE A 172 5.02 -0.33 -6.23
N VAL A 173 3.79 -0.73 -6.55
CA VAL A 173 2.78 -1.16 -5.56
C VAL A 173 2.50 -2.65 -5.67
N SER A 174 2.17 -3.14 -6.86
CA SER A 174 1.80 -4.55 -7.07
C SER A 174 1.90 -4.94 -8.55
N ALA A 175 1.77 -6.24 -8.83
CA ALA A 175 1.57 -6.76 -10.17
C ALA A 175 0.59 -7.95 -10.16
N VAL A 176 -0.14 -8.12 -11.26
CA VAL A 176 -1.07 -9.25 -11.46
C VAL A 176 -0.93 -9.81 -12.86
N GLU A 177 -1.12 -11.12 -12.99
CA GLU A 177 -1.24 -11.79 -14.28
C GLU A 177 -2.71 -11.77 -14.74
N TRP A 178 -2.97 -11.30 -15.97
CA TRP A 178 -4.31 -11.37 -16.57
C TRP A 178 -4.22 -11.47 -18.08
N GLY A 179 -4.87 -12.49 -18.65
CA GLY A 179 -4.80 -12.79 -20.07
C GLY A 179 -3.35 -13.02 -20.56
N PRO A 180 -2.93 -12.40 -21.68
CA PRO A 180 -1.58 -12.55 -22.22
C PRO A 180 -0.55 -11.59 -21.59
N HIS A 181 -0.95 -10.79 -20.59
CA HIS A 181 -0.13 -9.72 -20.03
C HIS A 181 0.16 -9.89 -18.54
N ILE A 182 1.23 -9.24 -18.10
CA ILE A 182 1.44 -8.85 -16.69
C ILE A 182 1.12 -7.38 -16.56
N TYR A 183 0.27 -7.03 -15.60
CA TYR A 183 -0.08 -5.66 -15.26
C TYR A 183 0.68 -5.23 -14.01
N PHE A 184 1.33 -4.07 -14.07
CA PHE A 184 2.08 -3.47 -12.96
C PHE A 184 1.39 -2.19 -12.50
N PHE A 185 1.14 -2.10 -11.20
CA PHE A 185 0.52 -0.94 -10.57
C PHE A 185 1.57 -0.16 -9.80
N PHE A 186 1.61 1.14 -10.03
CA PHE A 186 2.60 2.02 -9.42
C PHE A 186 2.10 3.46 -9.42
N ARG A 187 2.85 4.35 -8.79
CA ARG A 187 2.67 5.80 -8.91
C ARG A 187 3.97 6.45 -9.34
N GLU A 188 3.90 7.52 -10.10
CA GLU A 188 5.08 8.23 -10.62
C GLU A 188 4.80 9.73 -10.76
N MET A 189 5.85 10.50 -11.00
CA MET A 189 5.74 11.90 -11.37
C MET A 189 5.21 12.03 -12.80
N ALA A 190 4.03 12.65 -12.95
CA ALA A 190 3.36 12.79 -14.24
C ALA A 190 4.05 13.83 -15.14
N MET A 191 4.50 13.42 -16.32
CA MET A 191 5.06 14.34 -17.30
C MET A 191 3.98 15.15 -18.03
N GLU A 192 2.78 14.60 -18.16
CA GLU A 192 1.65 15.28 -18.79
C GLU A 192 1.12 16.47 -17.99
N PHE A 193 1.58 16.64 -16.76
CA PHE A 193 1.26 17.78 -15.89
C PHE A 193 2.48 18.64 -15.58
N ASN A 194 3.59 18.55 -16.34
CA ASN A 194 4.84 19.24 -16.00
C ASN A 194 4.74 20.79 -15.94
N TYR A 195 3.67 21.39 -16.50
CA TYR A 195 3.35 22.82 -16.39
C TYR A 195 2.67 23.19 -15.06
N LEU A 196 2.05 22.21 -14.39
CA LEU A 196 1.58 22.31 -13.01
C LEU A 196 2.71 21.78 -12.12
N GLU A 197 2.95 22.40 -10.98
CA GLU A 197 3.95 21.94 -10.03
C GLU A 197 3.88 20.41 -9.80
N LYS A 198 5.05 19.75 -9.78
CA LYS A 198 5.30 18.33 -9.44
C LYS A 198 4.05 17.51 -9.02
N VAL A 199 3.27 17.00 -9.98
CA VAL A 199 2.09 16.15 -9.73
C VAL A 199 2.45 14.66 -9.79
N VAL A 200 2.17 13.91 -8.71
CA VAL A 200 2.23 12.44 -8.71
C VAL A 200 0.89 11.87 -9.15
N VAL A 201 0.90 10.85 -10.00
CA VAL A 201 -0.31 10.11 -10.43
C VAL A 201 -0.10 8.61 -10.29
N SER A 202 -1.21 7.88 -10.16
CA SER A 202 -1.22 6.43 -10.18
C SER A 202 -1.37 5.88 -11.60
N ARG A 203 -0.67 4.79 -11.87
CA ARG A 203 -0.55 4.14 -13.17
C ARG A 203 -0.84 2.65 -13.07
N VAL A 204 -1.33 2.13 -14.18
CA VAL A 204 -1.21 0.72 -14.54
C VAL A 204 -0.39 0.63 -15.83
N ALA A 205 0.59 -0.26 -15.86
CA ALA A 205 1.30 -0.62 -17.09
C ALA A 205 1.07 -2.08 -17.43
N ARG A 206 1.18 -2.44 -18.72
CA ARG A 206 1.14 -3.83 -19.18
C ARG A 206 2.42 -4.19 -19.95
N VAL A 207 2.79 -5.46 -19.90
CA VAL A 207 3.78 -6.09 -20.79
C VAL A 207 3.27 -7.46 -21.23
N CYS A 208 3.60 -7.89 -22.44
CA CYS A 208 3.28 -9.22 -22.93
C CYS A 208 4.15 -10.28 -22.26
N LYS A 209 3.54 -11.35 -21.74
CA LYS A 209 4.27 -12.44 -21.06
C LYS A 209 5.36 -13.06 -21.93
N ARG A 210 5.08 -13.19 -23.23
CA ARG A 210 5.94 -13.82 -24.24
C ARG A 210 6.72 -12.84 -25.12
N ASP A 211 6.88 -11.59 -24.68
CA ASP A 211 7.77 -10.64 -25.36
C ASP A 211 9.19 -11.21 -25.42
N LEU A 212 9.87 -11.11 -26.56
CA LEU A 212 11.24 -11.61 -26.76
C LEU A 212 12.26 -10.48 -26.92
N GLY A 213 11.80 -9.22 -26.88
CA GLY A 213 12.59 -8.05 -27.18
C GLY A 213 12.37 -7.53 -28.59
N GLY A 214 13.00 -6.40 -28.89
CA GLY A 214 12.94 -5.76 -30.21
C GLY A 214 13.92 -6.34 -31.21
N SER A 215 14.03 -5.67 -32.35
CA SER A 215 15.00 -6.00 -33.39
C SER A 215 16.43 -5.68 -32.92
N GLN A 216 17.44 -6.11 -33.69
CA GLN A 216 18.83 -5.73 -33.45
C GLN A 216 19.08 -4.21 -33.53
N ARG A 217 18.13 -3.45 -34.08
CA ARG A 217 18.26 -2.00 -34.30
C ARG A 217 17.49 -1.19 -33.26
N VAL A 218 16.34 -1.69 -32.81
CA VAL A 218 15.42 -0.95 -31.94
C VAL A 218 14.92 -1.87 -30.83
N LEU A 219 15.05 -1.42 -29.57
CA LEU A 219 14.59 -2.12 -28.36
C LEU A 219 15.21 -3.53 -28.17
N GLU A 220 16.44 -3.75 -28.63
CA GLU A 220 17.16 -4.99 -28.33
C GLU A 220 17.25 -5.21 -26.80
N LYS A 221 16.81 -6.38 -26.31
CA LYS A 221 16.74 -6.73 -24.87
C LYS A 221 15.85 -5.78 -24.03
N GLN A 222 14.97 -5.03 -24.67
CA GLN A 222 14.01 -4.14 -24.04
C GLN A 222 12.58 -4.54 -24.38
N TRP A 223 11.62 -4.17 -23.53
CA TRP A 223 10.21 -4.45 -23.79
C TRP A 223 9.72 -3.83 -25.10
N THR A 224 9.01 -4.59 -25.91
CA THR A 224 8.31 -4.11 -27.12
C THR A 224 6.83 -3.85 -26.87
N SER A 225 6.35 -4.28 -25.70
CA SER A 225 4.94 -4.27 -25.31
C SER A 225 4.62 -3.36 -24.12
N PHE A 226 5.62 -2.64 -23.58
CA PHE A 226 5.43 -1.77 -22.42
C PHE A 226 4.56 -0.55 -22.78
N LEU A 227 3.39 -0.48 -22.18
CA LEU A 227 2.50 0.68 -22.22
C LEU A 227 1.98 0.97 -20.81
N LYS A 228 1.66 2.24 -20.52
CA LYS A 228 1.09 2.68 -19.24
C LYS A 228 -0.08 3.65 -19.43
N ALA A 229 -1.05 3.57 -18.53
CA ALA A 229 -2.23 4.44 -18.48
C ALA A 229 -2.43 4.98 -17.06
N ARG A 230 -3.08 6.15 -16.94
CA ARG A 230 -3.47 6.72 -15.64
C ARG A 230 -4.62 5.93 -15.04
N LEU A 231 -4.62 5.68 -13.73
CA LEU A 231 -5.79 5.19 -13.00
C LEU A 231 -6.63 6.38 -12.52
N ASN A 232 -7.94 6.37 -12.80
CA ASN A 232 -8.85 7.42 -12.36
C ASN A 232 -9.68 7.00 -11.14
N CYS A 233 -9.23 7.43 -9.97
CA CYS A 233 -9.99 7.36 -8.73
C CYS A 233 -10.37 8.77 -8.27
N SER A 234 -11.58 9.21 -8.61
CA SER A 234 -12.04 10.58 -8.35
C SER A 234 -13.50 10.65 -7.95
N VAL A 235 -13.84 11.59 -7.07
CA VAL A 235 -15.24 11.95 -6.80
C VAL A 235 -15.68 12.93 -7.90
N PRO A 236 -16.75 12.62 -8.66
CA PRO A 236 -17.28 13.50 -9.69
C PRO A 236 -17.95 14.74 -9.06
N GLY A 237 -17.89 15.86 -9.77
CA GLY A 237 -18.47 17.15 -9.41
C GLY A 237 -18.14 18.17 -10.50
N ASP A 238 -18.47 19.45 -10.29
CA ASP A 238 -18.13 20.55 -11.22
C ASP A 238 -16.63 20.57 -11.55
N SER A 239 -15.81 20.24 -10.55
CA SER A 239 -14.42 19.85 -10.70
C SER A 239 -14.20 18.52 -9.98
N HIS A 240 -13.53 17.59 -10.65
CA HIS A 240 -13.26 16.26 -10.09
C HIS A 240 -12.24 16.36 -8.95
N PHE A 241 -12.51 15.70 -7.83
CA PHE A 241 -11.56 15.57 -6.73
C PHE A 241 -10.82 14.23 -6.83
N TYR A 242 -9.51 14.26 -7.06
CA TYR A 242 -8.71 13.06 -7.35
C TYR A 242 -7.94 12.53 -6.14
N PHE A 243 -7.96 11.21 -5.97
CA PHE A 243 -7.07 10.48 -5.06
C PHE A 243 -5.94 9.87 -5.89
N ASN A 244 -4.81 10.58 -5.98
CA ASN A 244 -3.76 10.25 -6.94
C ASN A 244 -2.70 9.25 -6.43
N LEU A 245 -2.63 8.97 -5.13
CA LEU A 245 -1.57 8.13 -4.55
C LEU A 245 -2.07 6.71 -4.24
N LEU A 246 -1.82 5.75 -5.13
CA LEU A 246 -2.10 4.33 -4.90
C LEU A 246 -1.16 3.75 -3.84
N HIS A 247 -1.71 3.03 -2.86
CA HIS A 247 -0.96 2.39 -1.76
C HIS A 247 -0.98 0.86 -1.82
N SER A 248 -2.09 0.26 -2.22
CA SER A 248 -2.24 -1.20 -2.33
C SER A 248 -3.33 -1.56 -3.33
N THR A 249 -3.25 -2.78 -3.87
CA THR A 249 -4.30 -3.39 -4.70
C THR A 249 -4.74 -4.73 -4.12
N SER A 250 -5.95 -5.16 -4.44
CA SER A 250 -6.37 -6.55 -4.22
C SER A 250 -5.73 -7.49 -5.25
N PRO A 251 -5.80 -8.81 -5.04
CA PRO A 251 -5.82 -9.77 -6.15
C PRO A 251 -6.99 -9.49 -7.10
N ILE A 252 -6.97 -10.14 -8.27
CA ILE A 252 -8.15 -10.13 -9.15
C ILE A 252 -9.25 -10.95 -8.47
N ILE A 253 -10.40 -10.32 -8.26
CA ILE A 253 -11.57 -10.91 -7.63
C ILE A 253 -12.70 -10.99 -8.66
N ASN A 254 -13.45 -12.10 -8.66
CA ASN A 254 -14.64 -12.21 -9.48
C ASN A 254 -15.87 -11.75 -8.68
N MET A 255 -16.54 -10.70 -9.14
CA MET A 255 -17.77 -10.20 -8.54
C MET A 255 -18.82 -10.00 -9.63
N HIS A 256 -19.98 -10.65 -9.48
CA HIS A 256 -21.08 -10.58 -10.46
C HIS A 256 -20.65 -10.89 -11.91
N GLY A 257 -19.73 -11.86 -12.07
CA GLY A 257 -19.22 -12.27 -13.38
C GLY A 257 -18.17 -11.34 -13.99
N ARG A 258 -17.70 -10.33 -13.26
CA ARG A 258 -16.62 -9.42 -13.68
C ARG A 258 -15.35 -9.71 -12.91
N ASP A 259 -14.23 -9.71 -13.62
CA ASP A 259 -12.91 -9.68 -13.00
C ASP A 259 -12.58 -8.24 -12.60
N ILE A 260 -12.43 -8.02 -11.30
CA ILE A 260 -12.25 -6.70 -10.70
C ILE A 260 -10.94 -6.67 -9.92
N ILE A 261 -10.27 -5.52 -9.95
CA ILE A 261 -9.20 -5.19 -9.01
C ILE A 261 -9.57 -3.95 -8.20
N LEU A 262 -9.39 -4.00 -6.89
CA LEU A 262 -9.58 -2.87 -6.00
C LEU A 262 -8.23 -2.17 -5.76
N GLY A 263 -8.26 -0.84 -5.65
CA GLY A 263 -7.10 -0.04 -5.26
C GLY A 263 -7.43 0.90 -4.10
N VAL A 264 -6.53 0.98 -3.12
CA VAL A 264 -6.56 2.00 -2.05
C VAL A 264 -5.72 3.19 -2.47
N PHE A 265 -6.33 4.36 -2.52
CA PHE A 265 -5.70 5.61 -2.91
C PHE A 265 -5.76 6.63 -1.78
N SER A 266 -4.83 7.58 -1.78
CA SER A 266 -4.89 8.76 -0.91
C SER A 266 -4.65 10.06 -1.66
N THR A 267 -4.92 11.16 -0.97
CA THR A 267 -4.43 12.49 -1.32
C THR A 267 -2.92 12.62 -1.02
N PRO A 268 -2.21 13.57 -1.66
CA PRO A 268 -0.82 13.88 -1.35
C PRO A 268 -0.58 14.25 0.12
N SER A 269 0.62 14.00 0.64
CA SER A 269 0.98 14.25 2.05
C SER A 269 0.96 15.74 2.45
N ASN A 270 1.13 16.64 1.50
CA ASN A 270 1.05 18.10 1.68
C ASN A 270 -0.38 18.66 1.49
N SER A 271 -1.39 17.81 1.49
CA SER A 271 -2.80 18.20 1.32
C SER A 271 -3.65 17.69 2.49
N ILE A 272 -4.95 18.04 2.50
CA ILE A 272 -5.89 17.51 3.49
C ILE A 272 -5.93 15.98 3.35
N PRO A 273 -5.67 15.21 4.43
CA PRO A 273 -5.66 13.76 4.37
C PRO A 273 -7.01 13.20 3.92
N GLY A 274 -6.99 12.43 2.85
CA GLY A 274 -8.14 11.71 2.36
C GLY A 274 -7.72 10.37 1.79
N SER A 275 -8.55 9.35 1.98
CA SER A 275 -8.37 8.02 1.39
C SER A 275 -9.62 7.59 0.63
N ALA A 276 -9.44 6.79 -0.41
CA ALA A 276 -10.50 6.27 -1.23
C ALA A 276 -10.21 4.83 -1.65
N VAL A 277 -11.27 4.04 -1.85
CA VAL A 277 -11.18 2.72 -2.49
C VAL A 277 -11.92 2.78 -3.81
N CYS A 278 -11.23 2.49 -4.90
CA CYS A 278 -11.82 2.39 -6.24
C CYS A 278 -11.69 0.96 -6.76
N ALA A 279 -12.73 0.51 -7.48
CA ALA A 279 -12.73 -0.74 -8.21
C ALA A 279 -12.46 -0.48 -9.69
N PHE A 280 -11.76 -1.39 -10.36
CA PHE A 280 -11.49 -1.33 -11.80
C PHE A 280 -11.84 -2.68 -12.41
N ASP A 281 -12.65 -2.65 -13.46
CA ASP A 281 -12.98 -3.82 -14.27
C ASP A 281 -11.79 -4.14 -15.19
N MET A 282 -11.31 -5.39 -15.16
CA MET A 282 -10.10 -5.78 -15.89
C MET A 282 -10.26 -5.73 -17.41
N GLU A 283 -11.47 -5.97 -17.94
CA GLU A 283 -11.74 -5.84 -19.38
C GLU A 283 -11.70 -4.37 -19.79
N GLN A 284 -12.36 -3.49 -19.02
CA GLN A 284 -12.34 -2.05 -19.27
C GLN A 284 -10.93 -1.45 -19.09
N LEU A 285 -10.16 -1.95 -18.12
CA LEU A 285 -8.77 -1.58 -17.93
C LEU A 285 -7.93 -2.00 -19.14
N ALA A 286 -8.12 -3.21 -19.64
CA ALA A 286 -7.39 -3.72 -20.80
C ALA A 286 -7.70 -2.93 -22.09
N SER A 287 -8.96 -2.53 -22.29
CA SER A 287 -9.40 -1.81 -23.50
C SER A 287 -8.77 -0.42 -23.63
N VAL A 288 -8.39 0.25 -22.52
CA VAL A 288 -7.71 1.55 -22.57
C VAL A 288 -6.41 1.50 -23.36
N PHE A 289 -5.71 0.37 -23.33
CA PHE A 289 -4.47 0.19 -24.09
C PHE A 289 -4.69 -0.02 -25.60
N ASP A 290 -5.95 -0.22 -26.01
CA ASP A 290 -6.36 -0.26 -27.42
C ASP A 290 -6.82 1.11 -27.93
N GLY A 291 -6.90 2.11 -27.05
CA GLY A 291 -7.23 3.51 -27.36
C GLY A 291 -6.04 4.33 -27.91
N ARG A 292 -6.16 5.65 -27.91
CA ARG A 292 -5.13 6.53 -28.48
C ARG A 292 -3.91 6.68 -27.56
N PHE A 293 -2.75 6.84 -28.17
CA PHE A 293 -1.51 7.17 -27.44
C PHE A 293 -1.46 8.67 -27.13
N LYS A 294 -0.67 9.05 -26.13
CA LYS A 294 -0.43 10.45 -25.78
C LYS A 294 0.96 10.88 -26.26
N GLU A 295 1.04 12.02 -26.92
CA GLU A 295 2.28 12.61 -27.39
C GLU A 295 2.46 14.05 -26.90
N GLN A 296 3.72 14.50 -26.94
CA GLN A 296 4.10 15.88 -26.77
C GLN A 296 4.93 16.29 -28.00
N LYS A 297 4.37 17.11 -28.88
CA LYS A 297 4.97 17.44 -30.19
C LYS A 297 6.28 18.22 -30.07
N SER A 298 6.35 19.12 -29.09
CA SER A 298 7.57 19.83 -28.66
C SER A 298 7.62 19.92 -27.14
N PRO A 299 8.80 20.14 -26.52
CA PRO A 299 8.93 20.26 -25.06
C PRO A 299 8.02 21.32 -24.42
N GLU A 300 7.64 22.35 -25.16
CA GLU A 300 6.79 23.46 -24.74
C GLU A 300 5.30 23.23 -25.06
N SER A 301 4.98 22.26 -25.91
CA SER A 301 3.60 21.96 -26.30
C SER A 301 2.84 21.21 -25.21
N ILE A 302 1.51 21.38 -25.19
CA ILE A 302 0.63 20.55 -24.38
C ILE A 302 0.62 19.11 -24.88
N TRP A 303 0.31 18.17 -23.99
CA TRP A 303 0.15 16.77 -24.36
C TRP A 303 -1.17 16.56 -25.10
N THR A 304 -1.12 15.89 -26.25
CA THR A 304 -2.29 15.65 -27.11
C THR A 304 -2.39 14.18 -27.51
N PRO A 305 -3.59 13.69 -27.83
CA PRO A 305 -3.76 12.36 -28.42
C PRO A 305 -3.09 12.27 -29.79
N VAL A 306 -2.42 11.15 -30.05
CA VAL A 306 -1.92 10.78 -31.37
C VAL A 306 -3.11 10.38 -32.26
N PRO A 307 -3.26 10.96 -33.47
CA PRO A 307 -4.26 10.52 -34.44
C PRO A 307 -4.06 9.06 -34.89
N ASP A 308 -5.13 8.31 -35.07
CA ASP A 308 -5.08 6.89 -35.41
C ASP A 308 -4.43 6.63 -36.78
N GLU A 309 -4.48 7.61 -37.69
CA GLU A 309 -3.88 7.52 -39.03
C GLU A 309 -2.34 7.50 -38.99
N LEU A 310 -1.74 8.00 -37.91
CA LEU A 310 -0.29 8.02 -37.71
C LEU A 310 0.23 6.77 -37.01
N LEU A 311 -0.65 5.86 -36.59
CA LEU A 311 -0.23 4.64 -35.88
C LEU A 311 0.36 3.63 -36.86
N PRO A 312 1.60 3.15 -36.63
CA PRO A 312 2.20 2.14 -37.47
C PRO A 312 1.48 0.79 -37.35
N LYS A 313 1.70 -0.08 -38.33
CA LYS A 313 1.17 -1.46 -38.35
C LYS A 313 2.32 -2.47 -38.24
N PRO A 314 2.23 -3.49 -37.36
CA PRO A 314 1.12 -3.80 -36.45
C PRO A 314 0.98 -2.75 -35.34
N ARG A 315 -0.17 -2.72 -34.66
CA ARG A 315 -0.43 -1.73 -33.61
C ARG A 315 0.63 -1.83 -32.50
N PRO A 316 1.28 -0.72 -32.12
CA PRO A 316 2.25 -0.69 -31.03
C PRO A 316 1.72 -1.24 -29.70
N GLY A 317 2.56 -2.00 -28.99
CA GLY A 317 2.23 -2.55 -27.68
C GLY A 317 1.40 -3.85 -27.69
N GLY A 318 1.04 -4.38 -28.87
CA GLY A 318 0.36 -5.67 -29.00
C GLY A 318 1.31 -6.87 -28.87
N CYS A 319 0.80 -8.00 -28.39
CA CYS A 319 1.60 -9.23 -28.30
C CYS A 319 1.77 -9.90 -29.67
N ALA A 320 2.97 -10.42 -29.93
CA ALA A 320 3.20 -11.30 -31.07
C ALA A 320 2.34 -12.58 -30.94
N GLY A 321 1.63 -12.94 -32.00
CA GLY A 321 0.66 -14.05 -31.98
C GLY A 321 1.07 -15.20 -32.89
N LEU A 322 0.91 -16.44 -32.43
CA LEU A 322 1.04 -17.62 -33.29
C LEU A 322 0.01 -17.56 -34.43
N GLY A 323 0.46 -17.77 -35.67
CA GLY A 323 -0.40 -17.69 -36.86
C GLY A 323 -0.66 -16.27 -37.39
N SER A 324 -0.13 -15.23 -36.73
CA SER A 324 -0.12 -13.87 -37.27
C SER A 324 1.11 -13.63 -38.16
N LYS A 325 1.10 -12.54 -38.94
CA LYS A 325 2.27 -12.10 -39.74
C LYS A 325 3.53 -11.89 -38.89
N PHE A 326 3.37 -11.60 -37.59
CA PHE A 326 4.46 -11.36 -36.65
C PHE A 326 4.37 -12.36 -35.49
N ASN A 327 4.98 -13.53 -35.69
CA ASN A 327 4.99 -14.62 -34.72
C ASN A 327 6.00 -14.45 -33.56
N SER A 328 6.87 -13.43 -33.64
CA SER A 328 7.88 -13.09 -32.65
C SER A 328 8.08 -11.57 -32.61
N SER A 329 8.33 -11.01 -31.42
CA SER A 329 8.53 -9.56 -31.25
C SER A 329 9.83 -9.06 -31.90
N ASN A 330 10.84 -9.92 -32.02
CA ASN A 330 12.10 -9.58 -32.68
C ASN A 330 11.92 -9.32 -34.19
N ALA A 331 10.81 -9.80 -34.76
CA ALA A 331 10.45 -9.62 -36.17
C ALA A 331 9.55 -8.38 -36.41
N PHE A 332 9.25 -7.59 -35.38
CA PHE A 332 8.46 -6.38 -35.56
C PHE A 332 9.21 -5.31 -36.37
N PRO A 333 8.49 -4.48 -37.17
CA PRO A 333 9.10 -3.39 -37.92
C PRO A 333 9.72 -2.32 -37.01
N ASP A 334 10.86 -1.76 -37.42
CA ASP A 334 11.58 -0.72 -36.66
C ASP A 334 10.74 0.53 -36.42
N GLU A 335 9.84 0.88 -37.34
CA GLU A 335 8.90 2.00 -37.19
C GLU A 335 7.95 1.79 -36.00
N MET A 336 7.37 0.59 -35.89
CA MET A 336 6.50 0.20 -34.77
C MET A 336 7.28 0.22 -33.44
N LEU A 337 8.47 -0.38 -33.43
CA LEU A 337 9.34 -0.43 -32.24
C LEU A 337 9.79 0.97 -31.80
N SER A 338 10.07 1.86 -32.75
CA SER A 338 10.44 3.26 -32.45
C SER A 338 9.25 4.03 -31.91
N PHE A 339 8.04 3.75 -32.40
CA PHE A 339 6.81 4.34 -31.89
C PHE A 339 6.56 3.95 -30.43
N VAL A 340 6.56 2.65 -30.10
CA VAL A 340 6.31 2.21 -28.70
C VAL A 340 7.39 2.72 -27.75
N LYS A 341 8.65 2.80 -28.21
CA LYS A 341 9.75 3.39 -27.43
C LYS A 341 9.48 4.84 -27.04
N THR A 342 8.86 5.62 -27.92
CA THR A 342 8.66 7.07 -27.76
C THR A 342 7.29 7.45 -27.23
N HIS A 343 6.30 6.55 -27.29
CA HIS A 343 4.90 6.75 -26.89
C HIS A 343 4.41 5.66 -25.92
N PRO A 344 5.04 5.49 -24.74
CA PRO A 344 4.59 4.48 -23.78
C PRO A 344 3.29 4.85 -23.04
N LEU A 345 2.84 6.11 -23.11
CA LEU A 345 1.70 6.63 -22.35
C LEU A 345 0.41 6.64 -23.19
N MET A 346 -0.68 6.09 -22.65
CA MET A 346 -2.02 6.17 -23.23
C MET A 346 -2.68 7.53 -22.92
N ASP A 347 -3.52 8.03 -23.84
CA ASP A 347 -4.25 9.29 -23.66
C ASP A 347 -5.33 9.18 -22.59
N GLU A 348 -6.11 8.09 -22.64
CA GLU A 348 -7.21 7.83 -21.73
C GLU A 348 -6.73 7.36 -20.35
N ALA A 349 -7.48 7.76 -19.33
CA ALA A 349 -7.34 7.22 -17.99
C ALA A 349 -8.32 6.06 -17.80
N VAL A 350 -7.89 5.01 -17.10
CA VAL A 350 -8.73 3.89 -16.72
C VAL A 350 -9.81 4.37 -15.74
N PRO A 351 -11.09 4.34 -16.13
CA PRO A 351 -12.17 4.75 -15.25
C PRO A 351 -12.38 3.71 -14.13
N SER A 352 -12.74 4.19 -12.95
CA SER A 352 -13.23 3.30 -11.89
C SER A 352 -14.64 2.79 -12.21
N LEU A 353 -14.98 1.60 -11.72
CA LEU A 353 -16.31 1.03 -11.85
C LEU A 353 -17.34 1.94 -11.16
N GLY A 354 -18.27 2.46 -11.95
CA GLY A 354 -19.25 3.47 -11.49
C GLY A 354 -18.75 4.92 -11.51
N GLN A 355 -17.52 5.15 -11.99
CA GLN A 355 -16.87 6.46 -12.11
C GLN A 355 -16.82 7.26 -10.79
N ARG A 356 -16.71 6.55 -9.67
CA ARG A 356 -16.55 7.12 -8.32
C ARG A 356 -15.92 6.09 -7.39
N PRO A 357 -15.33 6.51 -6.26
CA PRO A 357 -14.87 5.58 -5.24
C PRO A 357 -16.06 4.86 -4.59
N TRP A 358 -15.83 3.61 -4.22
CA TRP A 358 -16.73 2.82 -3.39
C TRP A 358 -16.71 3.31 -1.94
N ILE A 359 -15.52 3.62 -1.43
CA ILE A 359 -15.33 4.11 -0.06
C ILE A 359 -14.53 5.40 -0.12
N VAL A 360 -14.93 6.38 0.70
CA VAL A 360 -14.21 7.66 0.89
C VAL A 360 -14.09 7.95 2.38
N ARG A 361 -12.88 8.32 2.82
CA ARG A 361 -12.57 8.71 4.20
C ARG A 361 -11.74 9.99 4.18
N THR A 362 -12.37 11.13 4.52
CA THR A 362 -11.73 12.47 4.50
C THR A 362 -11.78 13.19 5.84
N MET A 363 -12.56 12.70 6.81
CA MET A 363 -12.70 13.29 8.15
C MET A 363 -11.84 12.55 9.20
N VAL A 364 -10.68 12.03 8.78
CA VAL A 364 -9.77 11.29 9.67
C VAL A 364 -8.33 11.77 9.45
N ARG A 365 -7.53 11.74 10.51
CA ARG A 365 -6.12 12.16 10.47
C ARG A 365 -5.16 11.07 9.96
N TYR A 366 -5.67 9.89 9.62
CA TYR A 366 -4.90 8.76 9.11
C TYR A 366 -5.25 8.46 7.66
N GLN A 367 -4.34 7.82 6.94
CA GLN A 367 -4.59 7.34 5.59
C GLN A 367 -4.76 5.82 5.60
N LEU A 368 -5.58 5.32 4.68
CA LEU A 368 -5.69 3.88 4.42
C LEU A 368 -4.55 3.47 3.51
N ASN A 369 -3.92 2.33 3.79
CA ASN A 369 -2.72 1.89 3.07
C ASN A 369 -2.70 0.39 2.72
N LYS A 370 -3.40 -0.47 3.47
CA LYS A 370 -3.47 -1.92 3.25
C LYS A 370 -4.90 -2.37 3.05
N MET A 371 -5.07 -3.49 2.36
CA MET A 371 -6.38 -4.03 2.03
C MET A 371 -6.33 -5.55 1.91
N VAL A 372 -7.38 -6.21 2.39
CA VAL A 372 -7.68 -7.61 2.06
C VAL A 372 -9.19 -7.77 1.89
N VAL A 373 -9.58 -8.66 0.99
CA VAL A 373 -10.99 -8.89 0.60
C VAL A 373 -11.34 -10.34 0.92
N ASP A 374 -12.49 -10.56 1.54
CA ASP A 374 -13.15 -11.87 1.61
C ASP A 374 -14.40 -11.83 0.74
N THR A 375 -14.43 -12.58 -0.37
CA THR A 375 -15.59 -12.68 -1.28
C THR A 375 -16.54 -13.82 -0.92
N GLU A 376 -16.21 -14.64 0.07
CA GLU A 376 -16.96 -15.82 0.52
C GLU A 376 -17.41 -15.68 1.97
N ALA A 377 -17.64 -14.45 2.44
CA ALA A 377 -18.00 -14.20 3.82
C ALA A 377 -19.41 -14.74 4.16
N GLY A 378 -19.53 -15.19 5.41
CA GLY A 378 -20.78 -15.66 6.01
C GLY A 378 -21.17 -17.11 5.70
N PRO A 379 -22.29 -17.59 6.27
CA PRO A 379 -22.68 -19.00 6.24
C PRO A 379 -22.95 -19.53 4.82
N HIS A 380 -23.40 -18.67 3.91
CA HIS A 380 -23.75 -18.99 2.53
C HIS A 380 -22.65 -18.65 1.51
N ARG A 381 -21.48 -18.14 1.95
CA ARG A 381 -20.36 -17.76 1.08
C ARG A 381 -20.74 -16.81 -0.06
N ASN A 382 -21.58 -15.83 0.25
CA ASN A 382 -22.18 -14.96 -0.77
C ASN A 382 -22.09 -13.47 -0.41
N ARG A 383 -21.25 -13.12 0.57
CA ARG A 383 -21.01 -11.73 0.98
C ARG A 383 -19.57 -11.36 0.75
N THR A 384 -19.37 -10.10 0.37
CA THR A 384 -18.04 -9.53 0.21
C THR A 384 -17.75 -8.60 1.38
N VAL A 385 -16.70 -8.90 2.13
CA VAL A 385 -16.20 -8.09 3.24
C VAL A 385 -14.82 -7.56 2.91
N LEU A 386 -14.63 -6.27 3.11
CA LEU A 386 -13.39 -5.56 2.87
C LEU A 386 -12.76 -5.14 4.19
N PHE A 387 -11.50 -5.50 4.41
CA PHE A 387 -10.72 -5.04 5.55
C PHE A 387 -9.66 -4.05 5.08
N LEU A 388 -9.67 -2.85 5.62
CA LEU A 388 -8.80 -1.74 5.25
C LEU A 388 -7.91 -1.36 6.43
N GLY A 389 -6.60 -1.48 6.25
CA GLY A 389 -5.61 -1.07 7.23
C GLY A 389 -5.28 0.43 7.13
N SER A 390 -5.06 1.07 8.27
CA SER A 390 -4.69 2.47 8.37
C SER A 390 -3.20 2.68 8.71
N SER A 391 -2.71 3.88 8.45
CA SER A 391 -1.37 4.34 8.82
C SER A 391 -1.16 4.46 10.34
N ARG A 392 -2.20 4.27 11.16
CA ARG A 392 -2.13 4.26 12.63
C ARG A 392 -2.31 2.85 13.23
N GLY A 393 -2.35 1.82 12.38
CA GLY A 393 -2.47 0.44 12.82
C GLY A 393 -3.90 0.01 13.17
N SER A 394 -4.92 0.78 12.80
CA SER A 394 -6.32 0.35 12.87
C SER A 394 -6.74 -0.42 11.62
N VAL A 395 -7.74 -1.29 11.76
CA VAL A 395 -8.39 -2.01 10.67
C VAL A 395 -9.86 -1.63 10.65
N LEU A 396 -10.32 -1.13 9.51
CA LEU A 396 -11.72 -0.83 9.24
C LEU A 396 -12.32 -1.98 8.44
N LYS A 397 -13.50 -2.44 8.85
CA LYS A 397 -14.22 -3.54 8.24
C LYS A 397 -15.46 -3.01 7.54
N PHE A 398 -15.57 -3.24 6.24
CA PHE A 398 -16.70 -2.84 5.43
C PHE A 398 -17.43 -4.05 4.85
N LEU A 399 -18.76 -4.00 4.84
CA LEU A 399 -19.59 -4.87 4.04
C LEU A 399 -19.84 -4.21 2.68
N VAL A 400 -19.52 -4.92 1.61
CA VAL A 400 -19.85 -4.49 0.24
C VAL A 400 -21.22 -5.05 -0.10
N MET A 401 -22.19 -4.16 -0.27
CA MET A 401 -23.56 -4.51 -0.61
C MET A 401 -23.77 -4.26 -2.11
N PRO A 402 -24.15 -5.30 -2.87
CA PRO A 402 -24.46 -5.12 -4.27
C PRO A 402 -25.73 -4.26 -4.39
N ASN A 403 -25.70 -3.25 -5.25
CA ASN A 403 -26.91 -2.50 -5.54
C ASN A 403 -27.85 -3.37 -6.39
N ARG A 404 -29.10 -3.52 -5.93
CA ARG A 404 -30.14 -4.34 -6.58
C ARG A 404 -30.45 -3.89 -8.01
N ASP A 405 -30.31 -2.59 -8.28
CA ASP A 405 -30.70 -1.99 -9.56
C ASP A 405 -29.51 -1.73 -10.50
N ASN A 406 -28.27 -1.79 -9.99
CA ASN A 406 -27.08 -1.52 -10.79
C ASN A 406 -25.84 -2.26 -10.26
N THR A 407 -25.44 -3.32 -10.95
CA THR A 407 -24.25 -4.14 -10.64
C THR A 407 -22.92 -3.37 -10.69
N VAL A 408 -22.92 -2.16 -11.26
CA VAL A 408 -21.75 -1.28 -11.37
C VAL A 408 -21.53 -0.46 -10.08
N THR A 409 -22.57 -0.27 -9.27
CA THR A 409 -22.51 0.50 -8.02
C THR A 409 -22.70 -0.41 -6.81
N SER A 410 -21.89 -0.23 -5.77
CA SER A 410 -22.06 -0.92 -4.49
C SER A 410 -22.30 0.09 -3.39
N SER A 411 -23.28 -0.17 -2.52
CA SER A 411 -23.35 0.55 -1.23
C SER A 411 -22.42 -0.15 -0.25
N ASN A 412 -21.78 0.62 0.62
CA ASN A 412 -20.80 0.06 1.56
C ASN A 412 -21.19 0.48 2.97
N VAL A 413 -21.12 -0.47 3.90
CA VAL A 413 -21.46 -0.25 5.31
C VAL A 413 -20.20 -0.47 6.12
N LEU A 414 -19.76 0.54 6.88
CA LEU A 414 -18.73 0.37 7.89
C LEU A 414 -19.33 -0.47 9.02
N LEU A 415 -18.83 -1.68 9.20
CA LEU A 415 -19.27 -2.60 10.25
C LEU A 415 -18.53 -2.35 11.55
N GLU A 416 -17.21 -2.14 11.47
CA GLU A 416 -16.36 -2.08 12.65
C GLU A 416 -15.04 -1.34 12.35
N GLU A 417 -14.49 -0.64 13.34
CA GLU A 417 -13.09 -0.20 13.35
C GLU A 417 -12.40 -0.82 14.58
N VAL A 418 -11.21 -1.36 14.38
CA VAL A 418 -10.47 -2.11 15.39
C VAL A 418 -9.05 -1.58 15.48
N GLU A 419 -8.58 -1.27 16.68
CA GLU A 419 -7.16 -1.01 16.89
C GLU A 419 -6.38 -2.32 16.86
N GLY A 420 -5.44 -2.43 15.92
CA GLY A 420 -4.64 -3.64 15.73
C GLY A 420 -3.28 -3.62 16.43
N PHE A 421 -2.74 -2.44 16.75
CA PHE A 421 -1.46 -2.30 17.42
C PHE A 421 -1.62 -2.37 18.94
N ASN A 422 -0.81 -3.17 19.61
CA ASN A 422 -0.82 -3.29 21.07
C ASN A 422 0.55 -2.83 21.62
N PRO A 423 0.65 -1.63 22.23
CA PRO A 423 1.91 -1.11 22.78
C PRO A 423 2.56 -2.00 23.84
N GLU A 424 1.78 -2.71 24.65
CA GLU A 424 2.33 -3.59 25.70
C GLU A 424 3.10 -4.77 25.13
N LYS A 425 2.75 -5.22 23.91
CA LYS A 425 3.34 -6.40 23.26
C LYS A 425 4.24 -6.06 22.08
N CYS A 426 3.97 -4.95 21.39
CA CYS A 426 4.65 -4.55 20.17
C CYS A 426 5.72 -3.47 20.39
N GLY A 427 5.84 -2.93 21.60
CA GLY A 427 6.87 -1.95 21.96
C GLY A 427 6.36 -0.51 21.98
N GLU A 428 7.28 0.44 21.90
CA GLU A 428 6.99 1.86 22.09
C GLU A 428 5.96 2.39 21.09
N ASP A 429 5.02 3.20 21.60
CA ASP A 429 3.90 3.71 20.84
C ASP A 429 4.29 4.90 19.94
N THR A 430 4.95 4.61 18.83
CA THR A 430 5.39 5.61 17.84
C THR A 430 4.64 5.46 16.50
N VAL A 431 4.65 6.52 15.69
CA VAL A 431 4.04 6.50 14.34
C VAL A 431 4.66 5.40 13.47
N GLN A 432 5.97 5.19 13.60
CA GLN A 432 6.72 4.17 12.87
C GLN A 432 6.34 2.76 13.36
N ALA A 433 6.25 2.54 14.68
CA ALA A 433 5.86 1.25 15.24
C ALA A 433 4.41 0.84 14.88
N ARG A 434 3.50 1.82 14.80
CA ARG A 434 2.11 1.61 14.37
C ARG A 434 1.94 1.40 12.86
N GLN A 435 3.00 1.55 12.06
CA GLN A 435 2.89 1.43 10.61
C GLN A 435 2.54 -0.01 10.22
N LEU A 436 1.32 -0.19 9.72
CA LEU A 436 0.89 -1.49 9.22
C LEU A 436 1.63 -1.84 7.92
N LEU A 437 2.49 -2.86 7.98
CA LEU A 437 3.33 -3.32 6.87
C LEU A 437 2.58 -4.30 5.95
N SER A 438 1.76 -5.17 6.53
CA SER A 438 0.92 -6.13 5.81
C SER A 438 -0.38 -6.41 6.55
N LEU A 439 -1.41 -6.72 5.77
CA LEU A 439 -2.71 -7.19 6.23
C LEU A 439 -3.04 -8.43 5.40
N THR A 440 -3.26 -9.57 6.06
CA THR A 440 -3.55 -10.84 5.38
C THR A 440 -4.71 -11.54 6.05
N LEU A 441 -5.63 -12.08 5.24
CA LEU A 441 -6.70 -12.95 5.71
C LEU A 441 -6.18 -14.38 5.74
N ASP A 442 -6.45 -15.09 6.83
CA ASP A 442 -6.24 -16.53 6.97
C ASP A 442 -7.61 -17.23 7.00
N PRO A 443 -8.17 -17.62 5.83
CA PRO A 443 -9.52 -18.17 5.73
C PRO A 443 -9.75 -19.43 6.57
N PRO A 444 -8.83 -20.43 6.60
CA PRO A 444 -9.00 -21.63 7.41
C PRO A 444 -9.24 -21.36 8.90
N SER A 445 -8.61 -20.31 9.43
CA SER A 445 -8.72 -19.98 10.84
C SER A 445 -9.65 -18.80 11.15
N HIS A 446 -10.21 -18.17 10.10
CA HIS A 446 -11.08 -17.01 10.20
C HIS A 446 -10.44 -15.86 11.00
N THR A 447 -9.17 -15.58 10.74
CA THR A 447 -8.44 -14.48 11.38
C THR A 447 -7.73 -13.59 10.37
N LEU A 448 -7.47 -12.35 10.77
CA LEU A 448 -6.59 -11.42 10.09
C LEU A 448 -5.24 -11.42 10.79
N LEU A 449 -4.17 -11.43 9.99
CA LEU A 449 -2.79 -11.26 10.42
C LEU A 449 -2.32 -9.85 10.04
N LEU A 450 -1.97 -9.08 11.06
CA LEU A 450 -1.49 -7.70 10.93
C LEU A 450 0.01 -7.70 11.24
N ALA A 451 0.84 -7.34 10.27
CA ALA A 451 2.28 -7.24 10.46
C ALA A 451 2.67 -5.78 10.73
N PHE A 452 3.34 -5.55 11.85
CA PHE A 452 3.99 -4.30 12.25
C PHE A 452 5.52 -4.51 12.23
N PRO A 453 6.34 -3.46 12.34
CA PRO A 453 7.79 -3.60 12.30
C PRO A 453 8.37 -4.57 13.35
N SER A 454 7.76 -4.64 14.53
CA SER A 454 8.24 -5.41 15.68
C SER A 454 7.40 -6.65 16.03
N CYS A 455 6.20 -6.80 15.47
CA CYS A 455 5.25 -7.84 15.90
C CYS A 455 4.28 -8.25 14.79
N VAL A 456 3.68 -9.42 14.95
CA VAL A 456 2.52 -9.87 14.17
C VAL A 456 1.35 -10.09 15.10
N VAL A 457 0.22 -9.42 14.82
CA VAL A 457 -1.00 -9.51 15.62
C VAL A 457 -2.04 -10.31 14.86
N ARG A 458 -2.67 -11.27 15.55
CA ARG A 458 -3.75 -12.09 15.02
C ARG A 458 -5.07 -11.65 15.64
N ILE A 459 -6.03 -11.23 14.82
CA ILE A 459 -7.37 -10.82 15.27
C ILE A 459 -8.45 -11.65 14.55
N PRO A 460 -9.54 -12.04 15.20
CA PRO A 460 -10.65 -12.74 14.53
C PRO A 460 -11.34 -11.81 13.53
N VAL A 461 -11.83 -12.36 12.41
CA VAL A 461 -12.56 -11.59 11.38
C VAL A 461 -13.88 -11.00 11.89
N ALA A 462 -14.41 -11.52 13.00
CA ALA A 462 -15.60 -11.03 13.68
C ALA A 462 -15.56 -11.31 15.18
N ARG A 463 -16.15 -10.41 15.98
CA ARG A 463 -16.19 -10.49 17.44
C ARG A 463 -17.63 -10.67 17.97
N CYS A 464 -18.36 -11.62 17.39
CA CYS A 464 -19.77 -11.88 17.71
C CYS A 464 -20.04 -12.08 19.21
N GLN A 465 -19.07 -12.65 19.94
CA GLN A 465 -19.18 -12.93 21.37
C GLN A 465 -19.35 -11.69 22.25
N LEU A 466 -18.92 -10.51 21.78
CA LEU A 466 -19.14 -9.23 22.46
C LEU A 466 -20.65 -8.91 22.59
N TYR A 467 -21.49 -9.49 21.72
CA TYR A 467 -22.92 -9.26 21.63
C TYR A 467 -23.73 -10.50 22.02
N SER A 468 -23.08 -11.46 22.70
CA SER A 468 -23.60 -12.80 23.03
C SER A 468 -24.90 -12.81 23.84
N ARG A 469 -25.30 -11.71 24.50
CA ARG A 469 -26.48 -11.66 25.38
C ARG A 469 -27.65 -10.84 24.85
N CYS A 470 -27.46 -10.16 23.73
CA CYS A 470 -28.42 -9.19 23.22
C CYS A 470 -28.69 -9.46 21.74
N MET A 471 -29.87 -10.02 21.45
CA MET A 471 -30.28 -10.33 20.09
C MET A 471 -30.34 -9.07 19.23
N LYS A 472 -30.89 -7.98 19.77
CA LYS A 472 -30.98 -6.68 19.09
C LYS A 472 -29.61 -6.19 18.61
N ASN A 473 -28.60 -6.17 19.49
CA ASN A 473 -27.26 -5.76 19.11
C ASN A 473 -26.62 -6.75 18.13
N CYS A 474 -26.81 -8.06 18.30
CA CYS A 474 -26.29 -9.08 17.39
C CYS A 474 -26.80 -8.89 15.95
N ILE A 475 -28.10 -8.64 15.78
CA ILE A 475 -28.72 -8.40 14.47
C ILE A 475 -28.30 -7.03 13.91
N ALA A 476 -28.20 -6.01 14.76
CA ALA A 476 -27.77 -4.66 14.37
C ALA A 476 -26.33 -4.60 13.83
N LEU A 477 -25.47 -5.59 14.15
CA LEU A 477 -24.10 -5.66 13.62
C LEU A 477 -24.07 -5.71 12.10
N ARG A 478 -25.07 -6.35 11.48
CA ARG A 478 -25.10 -6.64 10.04
C ARG A 478 -23.85 -7.38 9.54
N ASP A 479 -23.10 -7.99 10.46
CA ASP A 479 -21.84 -8.67 10.19
C ASP A 479 -22.12 -10.07 9.60
N PRO A 480 -21.71 -10.37 8.36
CA PRO A 480 -21.99 -11.67 7.72
C PRO A 480 -21.49 -12.87 8.50
N TYR A 481 -20.48 -12.71 9.36
CA TYR A 481 -19.93 -13.80 10.16
C TYR A 481 -20.68 -14.02 11.46
N CYS A 482 -21.65 -13.18 11.82
CA CYS A 482 -22.37 -13.26 13.09
C CYS A 482 -23.85 -13.57 12.88
N GLY A 483 -24.42 -14.35 13.79
CA GLY A 483 -25.87 -14.56 13.85
C GLY A 483 -26.33 -15.01 15.22
N TRP A 484 -27.60 -14.75 15.49
CA TRP A 484 -28.25 -15.15 16.72
C TRP A 484 -28.68 -16.62 16.62
N THR A 485 -28.18 -17.46 17.52
CA THR A 485 -28.47 -18.91 17.49
C THR A 485 -29.49 -19.28 18.55
N ARG A 486 -30.11 -20.48 18.42
CA ARG A 486 -31.04 -21.03 19.41
C ARG A 486 -30.50 -21.13 20.85
N GLY A 487 -29.18 -21.06 21.04
CA GLY A 487 -28.57 -20.98 22.37
C GLY A 487 -28.78 -19.63 23.08
N SER A 488 -29.69 -18.79 22.57
CA SER A 488 -29.90 -17.40 23.00
C SER A 488 -28.59 -16.62 23.03
N THR A 489 -27.78 -16.81 21.99
CA THR A 489 -26.46 -16.19 21.93
C THR A 489 -25.98 -15.85 20.53
N CYS A 490 -25.31 -14.70 20.43
CA CYS A 490 -24.66 -14.23 19.21
C CYS A 490 -23.38 -15.04 18.97
N SER A 491 -23.36 -15.80 17.88
CA SER A 491 -22.28 -16.74 17.57
C SER A 491 -21.66 -16.47 16.22
N PHE A 492 -20.40 -16.90 16.08
CA PHE A 492 -19.72 -16.93 14.81
C PHE A 492 -20.30 -18.03 13.91
N LEU A 493 -20.74 -17.66 12.72
CA LEU A 493 -21.31 -18.54 11.71
C LEU A 493 -20.22 -19.00 10.74
N ARG A 494 -19.88 -20.28 10.79
CA ARG A 494 -18.96 -20.88 9.82
C ARG A 494 -19.66 -21.10 8.47
N PRO A 495 -18.91 -21.11 7.36
CA PRO A 495 -19.45 -21.54 6.08
C PRO A 495 -20.11 -22.92 6.19
N GLY A 496 -21.35 -23.05 5.70
CA GLY A 496 -22.12 -24.30 5.77
C GLY A 496 -22.76 -24.58 7.14
N THR A 497 -22.89 -23.59 8.02
CA THR A 497 -23.63 -23.73 9.29
C THR A 497 -25.05 -24.24 9.03
N ARG A 498 -25.41 -25.37 9.66
CA ARG A 498 -26.73 -26.03 9.53
C ARG A 498 -27.67 -25.78 10.71
N ILE A 499 -27.14 -25.26 11.81
CA ILE A 499 -27.93 -24.92 12.99
C ILE A 499 -28.81 -23.72 12.63
N PRO A 500 -30.09 -23.67 13.05
CA PRO A 500 -30.93 -22.49 12.85
C PRO A 500 -30.31 -21.25 13.50
N PHE A 501 -30.17 -20.19 12.72
CA PHE A 501 -29.70 -18.88 13.15
C PHE A 501 -30.56 -17.78 12.53
N GLU A 502 -30.56 -16.62 13.16
CA GLU A 502 -31.17 -15.39 12.66
C GLU A 502 -30.08 -14.34 12.40
N GLN A 503 -30.15 -13.72 11.23
CA GLN A 503 -29.27 -12.62 10.81
C GLN A 503 -30.05 -11.73 9.83
N ASP A 504 -29.82 -10.42 9.88
CA ASP A 504 -30.28 -9.46 8.86
C ASP A 504 -29.10 -8.59 8.44
N VAL A 505 -28.33 -9.09 7.48
CA VAL A 505 -27.14 -8.42 6.94
C VAL A 505 -27.55 -7.22 6.06
N GLU A 506 -28.64 -7.37 5.33
CA GLU A 506 -29.18 -6.38 4.40
C GLU A 506 -29.57 -5.08 5.09
N ASN A 507 -30.41 -5.16 6.12
CA ASN A 507 -31.06 -3.99 6.70
C ASN A 507 -30.72 -3.79 8.18
N GLY A 508 -30.35 -4.86 8.90
CA GLY A 508 -30.18 -4.82 10.35
C GLY A 508 -31.47 -4.45 11.09
N ASN A 509 -32.62 -4.94 10.63
CA ASN A 509 -33.92 -4.59 11.18
C ASN A 509 -34.10 -5.16 12.59
N THR A 510 -34.16 -4.27 13.58
CA THR A 510 -34.33 -4.61 14.99
C THR A 510 -35.65 -4.10 15.59
N SER A 511 -36.55 -3.55 14.78
CA SER A 511 -37.79 -2.90 15.24
C SER A 511 -38.75 -3.83 16.01
N HIS A 512 -38.67 -5.14 15.75
CA HIS A 512 -39.50 -6.16 16.39
C HIS A 512 -38.86 -6.76 17.66
N LEU A 513 -37.66 -6.33 18.03
CA LEU A 513 -36.90 -6.87 19.15
C LEU A 513 -36.95 -5.92 20.36
N GLY A 514 -36.98 -6.49 21.56
CA GLY A 514 -36.86 -5.74 22.81
C GLY A 514 -35.47 -5.11 22.98
N ASP A 515 -35.41 -4.08 23.82
CA ASP A 515 -34.16 -3.44 24.20
C ASP A 515 -33.31 -4.34 25.10
N CYS A 516 -32.03 -4.01 25.19
CA CYS A 516 -31.06 -4.78 25.96
C CYS A 516 -30.70 -4.01 27.23
N ASP A 517 -31.17 -4.52 28.37
CA ASP A 517 -30.79 -4.00 29.68
C ASP A 517 -29.37 -4.48 30.05
N GLY A 518 -28.42 -3.55 30.12
CA GLY A 518 -27.08 -3.77 30.66
C GLY A 518 -25.92 -3.53 29.68
N LEU A 519 -25.12 -2.51 30.01
CA LEU A 519 -23.84 -2.10 29.40
C LEU A 519 -23.86 -1.96 27.87
N LEU A 520 -24.45 -0.85 27.43
CA LEU A 520 -23.79 -0.06 26.39
C LEU A 520 -22.38 0.25 26.91
N GLN A 521 -21.37 -0.50 26.47
CA GLN A 521 -20.12 0.17 26.21
C GLN A 521 -20.42 1.07 25.02
N GLU A 522 -20.82 2.30 25.33
CA GLU A 522 -20.80 3.37 24.35
C GLU A 522 -19.40 3.35 23.76
N SER A 523 -19.26 2.76 22.58
CA SER A 523 -18.27 3.20 21.62
C SER A 523 -18.73 4.58 21.16
N PHE A 524 -18.74 5.55 22.08
CA PHE A 524 -18.40 6.89 21.71
C PHE A 524 -17.00 6.75 21.12
N ILE A 525 -16.92 6.87 19.81
CA ILE A 525 -15.78 7.51 19.20
C ILE A 525 -15.71 8.84 19.94
N GLU A 526 -14.90 8.90 20.98
CA GLU A 526 -14.39 10.15 21.49
C GLU A 526 -13.57 10.66 20.31
N GLU A 527 -14.23 11.47 19.45
CA GLU A 527 -13.51 12.34 18.55
C GLU A 527 -12.50 13.05 19.44
N PRO A 528 -11.18 12.91 19.21
CA PRO A 528 -10.23 13.66 19.99
C PRO A 528 -10.60 15.13 19.79
N ASP A 529 -11.04 15.78 20.86
CA ASP A 529 -11.30 17.21 20.95
C ASP A 529 -10.13 17.95 20.29
N GLY A 530 -10.35 18.30 19.03
CA GLY A 530 -9.29 18.69 18.11
C GLY A 530 -9.81 19.49 16.94
N LEU A 531 -11.08 19.90 17.00
CA LEU A 531 -11.65 20.94 16.17
C LEU A 531 -12.10 22.06 17.10
N VAL A 532 -11.24 23.08 17.21
CA VAL A 532 -11.69 24.44 17.54
C VAL A 532 -12.87 24.72 16.63
N SER A 533 -14.07 24.83 17.21
CA SER A 533 -15.28 25.05 16.40
C SER A 533 -15.06 26.28 15.53
N VAL A 534 -15.56 26.28 14.29
CA VAL A 534 -15.44 27.44 13.38
C VAL A 534 -15.96 28.70 14.08
N ASN A 535 -16.96 28.57 14.95
CA ASN A 535 -17.47 29.66 15.77
C ASN A 535 -16.42 30.16 16.78
N LEU A 536 -15.66 29.28 17.43
CA LEU A 536 -14.57 29.65 18.34
C LEU A 536 -13.42 30.33 17.58
N LEU A 537 -13.11 29.86 16.38
CA LEU A 537 -12.08 30.46 15.51
C LEU A 537 -12.50 31.85 15.03
N VAL A 538 -13.75 32.00 14.59
CA VAL A 538 -14.34 33.30 14.21
C VAL A 538 -14.38 34.26 15.40
N VAL A 539 -14.83 33.80 16.57
CA VAL A 539 -14.85 34.62 17.79
C VAL A 539 -13.44 35.04 18.20
N SER A 540 -12.46 34.13 18.14
CA SER A 540 -11.07 34.46 18.45
C SER A 540 -10.47 35.47 17.47
N ALA A 541 -10.73 35.33 16.17
CA ALA A 541 -10.24 36.24 15.14
C ALA A 541 -10.88 37.64 15.28
N VAL A 542 -12.19 37.70 15.53
CA VAL A 542 -12.90 38.96 15.78
C VAL A 542 -12.42 39.61 17.09
N SER A 543 -12.17 38.83 18.15
CA SER A 543 -11.60 39.36 19.39
C SER A 543 -10.19 39.92 19.17
N ALA A 544 -9.33 39.24 18.42
CA ALA A 544 -7.98 39.70 18.16
C ALA A 544 -7.97 41.01 17.33
N PHE A 545 -8.83 41.10 16.31
CA PHE A 545 -8.98 42.32 15.51
C PHE A 545 -9.55 43.49 16.32
N THR A 546 -10.57 43.24 17.14
CA THR A 546 -11.20 44.30 17.96
C THR A 546 -10.26 44.78 19.05
N THR A 547 -9.58 43.87 19.77
CA THR A 547 -8.57 44.24 20.76
C THR A 547 -7.39 44.96 20.11
N GLY A 548 -6.91 44.48 18.96
CA GLY A 548 -5.86 45.15 18.19
C GLY A 548 -6.25 46.57 17.77
N ALA A 549 -7.46 46.76 17.25
CA ALA A 549 -7.96 48.08 16.86
C ALA A 549 -8.11 49.03 18.06
N VAL A 550 -8.62 48.55 19.19
CA VAL A 550 -8.78 49.36 20.42
C VAL A 550 -7.42 49.76 20.98
N LEU A 551 -6.47 48.82 21.08
CA LEU A 551 -5.12 49.13 21.57
C LEU A 551 -4.41 50.11 20.64
N SER A 552 -4.54 49.95 19.33
CA SER A 552 -3.99 50.89 18.35
C SER A 552 -4.58 52.29 18.50
N GLY A 553 -5.92 52.37 18.64
CA GLY A 553 -6.62 53.63 18.86
C GLY A 553 -6.22 54.32 20.16
N LEU A 554 -6.10 53.57 21.27
CA LEU A 554 -5.64 54.09 22.55
C LEU A 554 -4.19 54.57 22.47
N MET A 555 -3.31 53.85 21.77
CA MET A 555 -1.92 54.25 21.58
C MET A 555 -1.84 55.56 20.77
N VAL A 556 -2.60 55.68 19.69
CA VAL A 556 -2.68 56.92 18.90
C VAL A 556 -3.24 58.07 19.74
N CYS A 557 -4.31 57.85 20.51
CA CYS A 557 -4.85 58.86 21.42
C CYS A 557 -3.83 59.29 22.49
N TRP A 558 -3.05 58.34 23.02
CA TRP A 558 -2.01 58.63 24.00
C TRP A 558 -0.86 59.44 23.40
N ILE A 559 -0.38 59.08 22.19
CA ILE A 559 0.61 59.86 21.45
C ILE A 559 0.08 61.27 21.15
N MET A 560 -1.16 61.38 20.68
CA MET A 560 -1.76 62.68 20.35
C MET A 560 -1.95 63.54 21.61
N SER A 561 -2.31 62.94 22.74
CA SER A 561 -2.39 63.61 24.04
C SER A 561 -1.01 64.07 24.52
N GLN A 562 0.05 63.25 24.39
CA GLN A 562 1.42 63.68 24.66
C GLN A 562 1.87 64.83 23.74
N LYS A 563 1.52 64.78 22.45
CA LYS A 563 1.84 65.82 21.48
C LYS A 563 1.09 67.13 21.77
N HIS A 564 -0.15 67.05 22.26
CA HIS A 564 -0.91 68.21 22.73
C HIS A 564 -0.30 68.79 24.02
N ARG A 565 0.16 67.92 24.93
CA ARG A 565 0.83 68.32 26.18
C ARG A 565 2.20 68.98 25.91
N GLN A 566 2.95 68.51 24.91
CA GLN A 566 4.18 69.16 24.44
C GLN A 566 3.92 70.49 23.70
N ARG A 567 2.84 70.61 22.93
CA ARG A 567 2.45 71.89 22.30
C ARG A 567 1.98 72.94 23.32
N SER A 568 1.43 72.52 24.46
CA SER A 568 1.06 73.42 25.56
C SER A 568 2.25 73.95 26.39
N HIS A 569 3.47 73.44 26.18
CA HIS A 569 4.70 73.85 26.89
C HIS A 569 5.82 74.35 25.96
N GLY A 570 5.51 74.65 24.69
CA GLY A 570 6.49 75.05 23.67
C GLY A 570 6.19 76.38 22.98
N GLY A 571 5.53 77.32 23.68
CA GLY A 571 5.29 78.68 23.19
C GLY A 571 6.19 79.69 23.91
N GLY A 572 7.43 79.86 23.44
CA GLY A 572 8.34 80.85 23.99
C GLY A 572 9.58 81.08 23.12
N ALA A 573 9.64 82.28 22.53
CA ALA A 573 10.80 82.97 21.96
C ALA A 573 11.31 82.56 20.56
N SER A 574 11.09 83.50 19.62
CA SER A 574 11.78 83.62 18.33
C SER A 574 13.17 84.22 18.50
N SER A 575 14.17 83.78 17.72
CA SER A 575 14.98 84.67 16.88
C SER A 575 15.95 83.85 15.99
N GLY A 576 16.16 84.31 14.75
CA GLY A 576 17.46 84.11 14.09
C GLY A 576 17.53 83.25 12.81
N LYS A 577 17.37 83.93 11.67
CA LYS A 577 18.15 83.78 10.41
C LYS A 577 18.00 82.54 9.50
N ARG A 578 17.19 82.75 8.45
CA ARG A 578 17.47 82.69 6.99
C ARG A 578 18.63 81.81 6.45
N ARG A 579 18.25 80.85 5.58
CA ARG A 579 18.69 80.56 4.17
C ARG A 579 18.47 79.05 3.95
N GLY A 580 17.77 78.49 2.95
CA GLY A 580 17.34 78.97 1.65
C GLY A 580 18.17 78.30 0.53
N LYS A 581 17.81 77.06 0.13
CA LYS A 581 17.61 76.60 -1.27
C LYS A 581 17.85 75.08 -1.50
N SER A 582 16.88 74.52 -2.22
CA SER A 582 16.95 73.50 -3.31
C SER A 582 17.54 72.09 -3.07
N ARG A 583 16.63 71.11 -3.18
CA ARG A 583 16.74 69.79 -3.86
C ARG A 583 17.71 69.80 -5.08
N PRO A 584 18.24 68.65 -5.59
CA PRO A 584 17.50 67.37 -5.73
C PRO A 584 18.28 66.05 -5.60
N SER A 585 17.47 64.99 -5.61
CA SER A 585 17.67 63.56 -5.95
C SER A 585 18.98 63.07 -6.60
N ARG A 586 19.50 61.96 -6.04
CA ARG A 586 20.07 60.71 -6.61
C ARG A 586 20.55 59.92 -5.37
N HIS A 587 20.31 58.64 -5.13
CA HIS A 587 20.09 57.47 -5.96
C HIS A 587 19.08 56.52 -5.29
#